data_AF-A0A2P5KA09-F1
#
_entry.id   AF-A0A2P5KA09-F1
#
_cell.length_a   1.000
_cell.length_b   1.000
_cell.length_c   1.000
_cell.angle_alpha   90.00
_cell.angle_beta   90.00
_cell.angle_gamma   90.00
#
_symmetry.space_group_name_H-M   'P 1'
#
loop_
_entity.id
_entity.type
_entity.pdbx_description
1 polymer ?
#
loop_
_entity_poly.entity_id
_entity_poly.type
_entity_poly.pdbx_seq_one_letter_code
_entity_poly.pdbx_strand_id
1 'polypeptide(L)'
;MTLYADVDQLRDYHYAREKAEMDDRADAETERDELIASIAKEKFTRKVSKLTYDDIVGGMHSAMQSKHGEALRATWLMSDAQFGAMVKNIVLDAMREDAETEAICDVGKLETER
;
A
#
# COMPACT_ATOMS: atom_id res chain seq x y z
N MET A 1 -35.42 42.12 -9.40
CA MET A 1 -34.21 41.85 -8.59
C MET A 1 -34.32 40.50 -7.86
N THR A 2 -34.99 39.52 -8.45
CA THR A 2 -35.31 38.20 -7.86
C THR A 2 -34.65 37.06 -8.65
N LEU A 3 -34.58 37.20 -9.98
CA LEU A 3 -33.86 36.26 -10.87
C LEU A 3 -32.39 36.04 -10.51
N TYR A 4 -31.68 37.07 -10.04
CA TYR A 4 -30.28 36.93 -9.62
C TYR A 4 -30.13 36.15 -8.30
N ALA A 5 -31.07 36.31 -7.37
CA ALA A 5 -31.07 35.60 -6.09
C ALA A 5 -31.35 34.09 -6.28
N ASP A 6 -32.25 33.74 -7.20
CA ASP A 6 -32.55 32.34 -7.53
C ASP A 6 -31.37 31.64 -8.23
N VAL A 7 -30.65 32.36 -9.11
CA VAL A 7 -29.46 31.83 -9.80
C VAL A 7 -28.29 31.62 -8.83
N ASP A 8 -28.07 32.55 -7.89
CA ASP A 8 -27.04 32.41 -6.86
C ASP A 8 -27.37 31.24 -5.90
N GLN A 9 -28.63 31.08 -5.50
CA GLN A 9 -29.06 29.94 -4.66
C GLN A 9 -28.91 28.59 -5.37
N LEU A 10 -29.24 28.52 -6.66
CA LEU A 10 -29.02 27.31 -7.46
C LEU A 10 -27.53 26.99 -7.58
N ARG A 11 -26.68 28.00 -7.81
CA ARG A 11 -25.22 27.81 -7.86
C ARG A 11 -24.68 27.29 -6.54
N ASP A 12 -25.10 27.89 -5.43
CA ASP A 12 -24.64 27.49 -4.09
C ASP A 12 -25.10 26.07 -3.74
N TYR A 13 -26.32 25.68 -4.14
CA TYR A 13 -26.80 24.30 -4.02
C TYR A 13 -25.96 23.30 -4.83
N HIS A 14 -25.66 23.61 -6.09
CA HIS A 14 -24.81 22.76 -6.93
C HIS A 14 -23.40 22.62 -6.36
N TYR A 15 -22.80 23.72 -5.88
CA TYR A 15 -21.48 23.70 -5.25
C TYR A 15 -21.47 22.90 -3.95
N ALA A 16 -22.47 23.07 -3.09
CA ALA A 16 -22.59 22.30 -1.86
C ALA A 16 -22.76 20.79 -2.12
N ARG A 17 -23.54 20.45 -3.15
CA ARG A 17 -23.71 19.06 -3.57
C ARG A 17 -22.43 18.46 -4.15
N GLU A 18 -21.75 19.17 -5.06
CA GLU A 18 -20.47 18.72 -5.63
C GLU A 18 -19.41 18.52 -4.54
N LYS A 19 -19.35 19.43 -3.56
CA LYS A 19 -18.47 19.29 -2.41
C LYS A 19 -18.82 18.04 -1.59
N ALA A 20 -20.09 17.81 -1.28
CA ALA A 20 -20.51 16.61 -0.55
C ALA A 20 -20.14 15.32 -1.31
N GLU A 21 -20.34 15.28 -2.63
CA GLU A 21 -19.95 14.14 -3.46
C GLU A 21 -18.41 13.92 -3.45
N MET A 22 -17.61 14.98 -3.38
CA MET A 22 -16.16 14.88 -3.24
C MET A 22 -15.71 14.40 -1.86
N ASP A 23 -16.33 14.93 -0.80
CA ASP A 23 -16.04 14.55 0.58
C ASP A 23 -16.40 13.06 0.79
N ASP A 24 -17.59 12.62 0.34
CA ASP A 24 -18.03 11.22 0.40
C ASP A 24 -17.05 10.28 -0.36
N ARG A 25 -16.54 10.73 -1.50
CA ARG A 25 -15.55 9.96 -2.27
C ARG A 25 -14.21 9.86 -1.53
N ALA A 26 -13.75 10.94 -0.91
CA ALA A 26 -12.50 10.95 -0.16
C ALA A 26 -12.58 10.03 1.08
N ASP A 27 -13.73 10.02 1.75
CA ASP A 27 -13.98 9.13 2.88
C ASP A 27 -13.97 7.67 2.42
N ALA A 28 -14.63 7.34 1.30
CA ALA A 28 -14.62 5.99 0.73
C ALA A 28 -13.21 5.54 0.29
N GLU A 29 -12.41 6.44 -0.29
CA GLU A 29 -11.00 6.16 -0.64
C GLU A 29 -10.17 5.89 0.64
N THR A 30 -10.40 6.65 1.71
CA THR A 30 -9.73 6.45 3.01
C THR A 30 -10.10 5.10 3.64
N GLU A 31 -11.38 4.76 3.70
CA GLU A 31 -11.84 3.46 4.22
C GLU A 31 -11.24 2.29 3.43
N ARG A 32 -11.12 2.45 2.11
CA ARG A 32 -10.50 1.46 1.23
C ARG A 32 -9.02 1.29 1.53
N ASP A 33 -8.27 2.38 1.69
CA ASP A 33 -6.84 2.32 2.02
C ASP A 33 -6.59 1.71 3.41
N GLU A 34 -7.45 2.01 4.39
CA GLU A 34 -7.41 1.38 5.71
C GLU A 34 -7.65 -0.13 5.65
N LEU A 35 -8.62 -0.56 4.82
CA LEU A 35 -8.90 -1.98 4.60
C LEU A 35 -7.71 -2.70 3.96
N ILE A 36 -7.11 -2.11 2.92
CA ILE A 36 -5.91 -2.64 2.26
C ILE A 36 -4.78 -2.77 3.28
N ALA A 37 -4.51 -1.74 4.08
CA ALA A 37 -3.46 -1.75 5.09
C ALA A 37 -3.68 -2.85 6.14
N SER A 38 -4.92 -3.05 6.60
CA SER A 38 -5.26 -4.11 7.54
C SER A 38 -5.01 -5.51 6.97
N ILE A 39 -5.48 -5.77 5.74
CA ILE A 39 -5.29 -7.07 5.06
C ILE A 39 -3.80 -7.33 4.78
N ALA A 40 -3.08 -6.31 4.29
CA ALA A 40 -1.65 -6.40 4.03
C ALA A 40 -0.88 -6.77 5.29
N LYS A 41 -1.19 -6.12 6.42
CA LYS A 41 -0.57 -6.41 7.72
C LYS A 41 -0.82 -7.85 8.18
N GLU A 42 -2.05 -8.34 8.05
CA GLU A 42 -2.38 -9.73 8.40
C GLU A 42 -1.63 -10.73 7.52
N LYS A 43 -1.64 -10.51 6.19
CA LYS A 43 -0.91 -11.34 5.23
C LYS A 43 0.58 -11.36 5.49
N PHE A 44 1.18 -10.19 5.71
CA PHE A 44 2.61 -10.09 6.02
C PHE A 44 2.96 -10.87 7.29
N THR A 45 2.18 -10.70 8.36
CA THR A 45 2.37 -11.44 9.62
C THR A 45 2.30 -12.96 9.37
N ARG A 46 1.33 -13.40 8.57
CA ARG A 46 1.18 -14.80 8.20
C ARG A 46 2.36 -15.33 7.39
N LYS A 47 2.80 -14.60 6.36
CA LYS A 47 3.97 -14.95 5.53
C LYS A 47 5.23 -15.06 6.37
N VAL A 48 5.49 -14.09 7.25
CA VAL A 48 6.65 -14.13 8.18
C VAL A 48 6.57 -15.32 9.14
N SER A 49 5.39 -15.63 9.68
CA SER A 49 5.21 -16.77 10.59
C SER A 49 5.42 -18.13 9.92
N LYS A 50 5.26 -18.20 8.59
CA LYS A 50 5.39 -19.41 7.78
C LYS A 50 6.45 -19.20 6.70
N LEU A 51 7.56 -18.57 7.07
CA LEU A 51 8.65 -18.27 6.16
C LEU A 51 9.13 -19.54 5.44
N THR A 52 9.12 -19.51 4.11
CA THR A 52 9.58 -20.61 3.26
C THR A 52 10.94 -20.30 2.64
N TYR A 53 11.58 -21.33 2.06
CA TYR A 53 12.81 -21.12 1.28
C TYR A 53 12.57 -20.26 0.05
N ASP A 54 11.40 -20.41 -0.58
CA ASP A 54 11.02 -19.63 -1.76
C ASP A 54 10.87 -18.15 -1.41
N ASP A 55 10.35 -17.81 -0.23
CA ASP A 55 10.27 -16.42 0.23
C ASP A 55 11.66 -15.79 0.40
N ILE A 56 12.62 -16.55 0.94
CA ILE A 56 14.00 -16.07 1.15
C ILE A 56 14.70 -15.87 -0.19
N VAL A 57 14.66 -16.88 -1.06
CA VAL A 57 15.34 -16.85 -2.36
C VAL A 57 14.68 -15.83 -3.28
N GLY A 58 13.35 -15.80 -3.33
CA GLY A 58 12.56 -14.84 -4.09
C GLY A 58 12.79 -13.40 -3.63
N GLY A 59 12.75 -13.16 -2.31
CA GLY A 59 13.04 -11.85 -1.73
C GLY A 59 14.44 -11.35 -2.09
N MET A 60 15.46 -12.21 -2.04
CA MET A 60 16.82 -11.86 -2.47
C MET A 60 16.91 -11.57 -3.99
N HIS A 61 16.11 -12.24 -4.82
CA HIS A 61 16.10 -11.98 -6.27
C HIS A 61 15.50 -10.60 -6.57
N SER A 62 14.38 -10.27 -5.94
CA SER A 62 13.73 -8.95 -6.08
C SER A 62 14.64 -7.83 -5.57
N ALA A 63 15.41 -8.08 -4.51
CA ALA A 63 16.39 -7.15 -3.96
C ALA A 63 17.46 -6.65 -4.93
N MET A 64 17.87 -7.51 -5.86
CA MET A 64 18.88 -7.14 -6.87
C MET A 64 18.35 -6.06 -7.83
N GLN A 65 17.03 -5.92 -7.97
CA GLN A 65 16.39 -4.90 -8.80
C GLN A 65 16.11 -3.61 -8.01
N SER A 66 15.90 -3.72 -6.69
CA SER A 66 15.41 -2.65 -5.83
C SER A 66 16.54 -1.97 -5.05
N LYS A 67 17.34 -1.09 -5.66
CA LYS A 67 18.18 -0.02 -5.01
C LYS A 67 19.18 -0.40 -3.90
N HIS A 68 19.22 -1.63 -3.40
CA HIS A 68 19.98 -2.02 -2.21
C HIS A 68 21.39 -2.50 -2.53
N GLY A 69 21.79 -2.61 -3.80
CA GLY A 69 23.09 -3.16 -4.20
C GLY A 69 24.28 -2.45 -3.55
N GLU A 70 24.24 -1.11 -3.45
CA GLU A 70 25.29 -0.34 -2.78
C GLU A 70 25.33 -0.58 -1.27
N ALA A 71 24.17 -0.57 -0.60
CA ALA A 71 24.06 -0.84 0.83
C ALA A 71 24.44 -2.29 1.19
N LEU A 72 24.07 -3.24 0.34
CA LEU A 72 24.41 -4.65 0.47
C LEU A 72 25.93 -4.86 0.32
N ARG A 73 26.54 -4.21 -0.67
CA ARG A 73 28.00 -4.23 -0.85
C ARG A 73 28.72 -3.55 0.33
N ALA A 74 28.21 -2.42 0.81
CA ALA A 74 28.79 -1.72 1.96
C ALA A 74 28.76 -2.60 3.21
N THR A 75 27.61 -3.21 3.53
CA THR A 75 27.47 -4.09 4.70
C THR A 75 28.29 -5.36 4.60
N TRP A 76 28.44 -5.94 3.39
CA TRP A 76 29.36 -7.05 3.12
C TRP A 76 30.81 -6.73 3.50
N LEU A 77 31.27 -5.50 3.20
CA LEU A 77 32.63 -5.07 3.51
C LEU A 77 32.83 -4.70 5.00
N MET A 78 31.75 -4.52 5.76
CA MET A 78 31.85 -4.13 7.17
C MET A 78 31.88 -5.34 8.12
N SER A 79 30.88 -6.22 8.05
CA SER A 79 30.83 -7.44 8.89
C SER A 79 29.73 -8.41 8.46
N ASP A 80 29.93 -9.70 8.77
CA ASP A 80 28.92 -10.76 8.53
C ASP A 80 27.59 -10.46 9.23
N ALA A 81 27.62 -9.88 10.43
CA ALA A 81 26.42 -9.54 11.18
C ALA A 81 25.61 -8.44 10.49
N GLN A 82 26.26 -7.40 9.99
CA GLN A 82 25.59 -6.32 9.28
C GLN A 82 25.08 -6.78 7.91
N PHE A 83 25.87 -7.60 7.21
CA PHE A 83 25.43 -8.20 5.96
C PHE A 83 24.20 -9.09 6.17
N GLY A 84 24.22 -9.97 7.18
CA GLY A 84 23.09 -10.83 7.51
C GLY A 84 21.82 -10.04 7.89
N ALA A 85 21.98 -8.94 8.64
CA ALA A 85 20.88 -8.04 8.94
C ALA A 85 20.31 -7.37 7.68
N MET A 86 21.18 -6.94 6.77
CA MET A 86 20.77 -6.32 5.51
C MET A 86 19.99 -7.30 4.62
N VAL A 87 20.49 -8.53 4.45
CA VAL A 87 19.80 -9.58 3.69
C VAL A 87 18.43 -9.88 4.29
N LYS A 88 18.35 -9.98 5.62
CA LYS A 88 17.06 -10.19 6.30
C LYS A 88 16.08 -9.06 6.03
N ASN A 89 16.50 -7.80 6.14
CA ASN A 89 15.63 -6.65 5.91
C ASN A 89 15.10 -6.63 4.48
N ILE A 90 15.98 -6.88 3.52
CA ILE A 90 15.63 -7.01 2.11
C ILE A 90 14.51 -8.03 1.88
N VAL A 91 14.64 -9.23 2.46
CA VAL A 91 13.63 -10.28 2.31
C VAL A 91 12.31 -9.84 2.94
N LEU A 92 12.36 -9.22 4.12
CA LEU A 92 11.16 -8.71 4.79
C LEU A 92 10.47 -7.60 4.01
N ASP A 93 11.23 -6.70 3.38
CA ASP A 93 10.66 -5.62 2.57
C ASP A 93 9.97 -6.18 1.32
N ALA A 94 10.61 -7.13 0.62
CA ALA A 94 9.99 -7.82 -0.51
C ALA A 94 8.70 -8.57 -0.11
N MET A 95 8.71 -9.27 1.03
CA MET A 95 7.51 -9.93 1.55
C MET A 95 6.40 -8.94 1.93
N ARG A 96 6.75 -7.72 2.34
CA ARG A 96 5.79 -6.66 2.63
C ARG A 96 5.15 -6.14 1.36
N GLU A 97 5.95 -5.80 0.34
CA GLU A 97 5.45 -5.35 -0.97
C GLU A 97 4.52 -6.40 -1.60
N ASP A 98 4.86 -7.67 -1.50
CA ASP A 98 4.03 -8.78 -1.98
C ASP A 98 2.71 -8.88 -1.19
N ALA A 99 2.75 -8.76 0.14
CA ALA A 99 1.55 -8.75 0.97
C ALA A 99 0.61 -7.55 0.68
N GLU A 100 1.19 -6.37 0.41
CA GLU A 100 0.45 -5.18 -0.01
C GLU A 100 -0.21 -5.37 -1.37
N THR A 101 0.54 -5.93 -2.34
CA THR A 101 0.02 -6.23 -3.68
C THR A 101 -1.14 -7.21 -3.62
N GLU A 102 -1.00 -8.30 -2.86
CA GLU A 102 -2.08 -9.26 -2.64
C GLU A 102 -3.31 -8.61 -1.98
N ALA A 103 -3.10 -7.72 -1.00
CA ALA A 103 -4.20 -7.03 -0.33
C ALA A 103 -4.98 -6.12 -1.29
N ILE A 104 -4.28 -5.38 -2.15
CA ILE A 104 -4.89 -4.55 -3.20
C ILE A 104 -5.73 -5.43 -4.12
N CYS A 105 -5.21 -6.58 -4.55
CA CYS A 105 -5.94 -7.52 -5.41
C CYS A 105 -7.18 -8.10 -4.71
N ASP A 106 -7.09 -8.46 -3.43
CA ASP A 106 -8.20 -9.03 -2.68
C ASP A 106 -9.32 -7.99 -2.45
N VAL A 107 -8.98 -6.74 -2.14
CA VAL A 107 -9.97 -5.65 -2.06
C VAL A 107 -10.61 -5.40 -3.41
N GLY A 108 -9.83 -5.37 -4.49
CA GLY A 108 -10.38 -5.22 -5.84
C GLY A 108 -11.37 -6.33 -6.23
N LYS A 109 -11.15 -7.58 -5.78
CA LYS A 109 -12.12 -8.67 -5.98
C LYS A 109 -13.40 -8.45 -5.20
N LEU A 110 -13.30 -8.05 -3.92
CA LEU A 110 -14.45 -7.76 -3.07
C LEU A 110 -15.32 -6.64 -3.66
N GLU A 111 -14.70 -5.64 -4.30
CA GLU A 111 -15.41 -4.57 -5.00
C GLU A 111 -16.15 -5.07 -6.25
N THR A 112 -15.58 -6.03 -6.99
CA THR A 112 -16.22 -6.59 -8.20
C THR A 112 -17.30 -7.65 -7.92
N GLU A 113 -17.28 -8.27 -6.74
CA GLU A 113 -18.24 -9.32 -6.35
C GLU A 113 -19.49 -8.76 -5.62
N ARG A 114 -19.52 -7.45 -5.36
CA ARG A 114 -20.59 -6.74 -4.64
C ARG A 114 -21.62 -6.12 -5.57
#